data_AF-A0AB73PJN1-F1
#
_entry.id   AF-A0AB73PJN1-F1
#
_cell.length_a   1.000
_cell.length_b   1.000
_cell.length_c   1.000
_cell.angle_alpha   90.00
_cell.angle_beta   90.00
_cell.angle_gamma   90.00
#
_symmetry.space_group_name_H-M   'P 1'
#
loop_
_entity.id
_entity.type
_entity.pdbx_description
1 polymer ?
#
loop_
_entity_poly.entity_id
_entity_poly.type
_entity_poly.pdbx_seq_one_letter_code
_entity_poly.pdbx_strand_id
1 'polypeptide(L)'
;MIYSTGTISINGNTATGSGTNWTAPASQVRAGQTIIVMSNPVQMFQISSVNSATSMTVTPAASPALSGQKYGILVSDNISVDGLAQAMSQLIKEYDENIGAWETFAT
;
A
#
# COMPACT_ATOMS: atom_id res chain seq x y z
N MET A 1 -2.01 5.67 10.50
CA MET A 1 -1.59 4.49 11.30
C MET A 1 -0.25 4.00 10.78
N ILE A 2 0.64 3.48 11.64
CA ILE A 2 1.99 3.03 11.26
C ILE A 2 2.22 1.62 11.82
N TYR A 3 2.69 0.70 10.98
CA TYR A 3 3.17 -0.62 11.41
C TYR A 3 4.70 -0.60 11.55
N SER A 4 5.24 -0.95 12.72
CA SER A 4 6.70 -0.84 13.01
C SER A 4 7.26 -2.02 13.83
N THR A 5 6.49 -3.11 13.93
CA THR A 5 6.89 -4.30 14.71
C THR A 5 8.08 -5.00 14.06
N GLY A 6 9.08 -5.37 14.88
CA GLY A 6 10.24 -6.16 14.46
C GLY A 6 11.40 -5.33 13.89
N THR A 7 12.15 -5.95 12.99
CA THR A 7 13.22 -5.34 12.17
C THR A 7 13.13 -5.85 10.73
N ILE A 8 13.82 -5.18 9.80
CA ILE A 8 13.81 -5.49 8.39
C ILE A 8 15.24 -5.52 7.81
N SER A 9 15.50 -6.51 6.96
CA SER A 9 16.68 -6.60 6.12
C SER A 9 16.24 -6.56 4.66
N ILE A 10 16.93 -5.84 3.80
CA ILE A 10 16.56 -5.71 2.38
C ILE A 10 17.79 -5.94 1.52
N ASN A 11 17.73 -6.93 0.63
CA ASN A 11 18.76 -7.23 -0.35
C ASN A 11 18.12 -7.29 -1.74
N GLY A 12 18.57 -6.39 -2.64
CA GLY A 12 17.88 -6.16 -3.90
C GLY A 12 16.44 -5.70 -3.65
N ASN A 13 15.49 -6.40 -4.26
CA ASN A 13 14.05 -6.14 -4.11
C ASN A 13 13.39 -7.01 -3.02
N THR A 14 14.15 -7.81 -2.29
CA THR A 14 13.60 -8.73 -1.29
C THR A 14 13.77 -8.16 0.10
N ALA A 15 12.65 -7.91 0.79
CA ALA A 15 12.64 -7.52 2.18
C ALA A 15 12.25 -8.69 3.09
N THR A 16 13.05 -8.92 4.13
CA THR A 16 12.89 -9.98 5.12
C THR A 16 12.70 -9.37 6.50
N GLY A 17 11.61 -9.71 7.16
CA GLY A 17 11.27 -9.27 8.50
C GLY A 17 11.75 -10.25 9.57
N SER A 18 12.20 -9.73 10.71
CA SER A 18 12.42 -10.50 11.94
C SER A 18 11.51 -9.99 13.04
N GLY A 19 10.77 -10.91 13.69
CA GLY A 19 9.73 -10.55 14.66
C GLY A 19 8.53 -9.83 14.04
N THR A 20 8.26 -10.04 12.76
CA THR A 20 7.15 -9.43 12.01
C THR A 20 6.04 -10.43 11.75
N ASN A 21 4.82 -9.93 11.55
CA ASN A 21 3.73 -10.71 10.95
C ASN A 21 2.91 -9.83 10.02
N TRP A 22 3.40 -9.66 8.79
CA TRP A 22 2.80 -8.78 7.79
C TRP A 22 1.44 -9.27 7.28
N THR A 23 1.16 -10.57 7.38
CA THR A 23 -0.12 -11.16 6.96
C THR A 23 -1.19 -11.16 8.05
N ALA A 24 -0.89 -10.72 9.27
CA ALA A 24 -1.88 -10.62 10.34
C ALA A 24 -2.99 -9.62 9.96
N PRO A 25 -4.28 -9.93 10.14
CA PRO A 25 -5.37 -9.00 9.76
C PRO A 25 -5.25 -7.60 10.39
N ALA A 26 -4.75 -7.52 11.62
CA ALA A 26 -4.53 -6.26 12.33
C ALA A 26 -3.32 -5.45 11.83
N SER A 27 -2.41 -6.04 11.04
CA SER A 27 -1.23 -5.34 10.51
C SER A 27 -1.62 -4.30 9.45
N GLN A 28 -2.68 -4.58 8.68
CA GLN A 28 -3.13 -3.82 7.51
C GLN A 28 -2.06 -3.60 6.44
N VAL A 29 -0.99 -4.41 6.44
CA VAL A 29 0.12 -4.32 5.49
C VAL A 29 -0.27 -4.90 4.13
N ARG A 30 -0.06 -4.15 3.05
CA ARG A 30 -0.42 -4.54 1.68
C ARG A 30 0.43 -3.87 0.61
N ALA A 31 0.34 -4.37 -0.61
CA ALA A 31 0.97 -3.75 -1.78
C ALA A 31 0.53 -2.28 -1.96
N GLY A 32 1.43 -1.47 -2.50
CA GLY A 32 1.25 -0.03 -2.72
C GLY A 32 1.66 0.86 -1.55
N GLN A 33 1.80 0.30 -0.34
CA GLN A 33 2.19 1.07 0.85
C GLN A 33 3.68 1.40 0.87
N THR A 34 4.02 2.50 1.56
CA THR A 34 5.41 2.96 1.70
C THR A 34 6.04 2.40 2.97
N ILE A 35 7.27 1.92 2.83
CA ILE A 35 8.17 1.56 3.93
C ILE A 35 9.25 2.64 4.05
N ILE A 36 9.50 3.08 5.27
CA ILE A 36 10.65 3.91 5.64
C ILE A 36 11.56 3.08 6.52
N VAL A 37 12.80 2.86 6.09
CA VAL A 37 13.78 2.10 6.86
C VAL A 37 14.78 3.06 7.48
N MET A 38 14.91 3.01 8.81
CA MET A 38 15.82 3.83 9.61
C MET A 38 17.26 3.33 9.49
N SER A 39 17.76 3.29 8.27
CA SER A 39 19.17 3.12 7.91
C SER A 39 19.89 4.46 7.89
N ASN A 40 21.22 4.43 7.70
CA ASN A 40 22.02 5.63 7.47
C ASN A 40 22.79 5.47 6.15
N PRO A 41 22.37 6.12 5.04
CA PRO A 41 21.23 7.03 4.92
C PRO A 41 19.88 6.31 5.04
N VAL A 42 18.82 7.05 5.40
CA VAL A 42 17.44 6.53 5.41
C VAL A 42 17.06 6.11 4.00
N GLN A 43 16.47 4.92 3.85
CA GLN A 43 15.99 4.42 2.56
C GLN A 43 14.47 4.24 2.59
N MET A 44 13.82 4.50 1.46
CA MET A 44 12.37 4.40 1.29
C MET A 44 12.03 3.43 0.18
N PHE A 45 10.96 2.68 0.40
CA PHE A 45 10.51 1.65 -0.52
C PHE A 45 9.00 1.65 -0.64
N GLN A 46 8.49 1.13 -1.74
CA GLN A 46 7.09 0.76 -1.90
C GLN A 46 6.98 -0.77 -1.87
N ILE A 47 5.92 -1.28 -1.22
CA ILE A 47 5.61 -2.71 -1.20
C ILE A 47 5.01 -3.10 -2.55
N SER A 48 5.70 -3.93 -3.31
CA SER A 48 5.18 -4.48 -4.56
C SER A 48 4.28 -5.68 -4.30
N SER A 49 4.65 -6.55 -3.36
CA SER A 49 3.85 -7.72 -2.97
C SER A 49 4.18 -8.15 -1.54
N VAL A 50 3.18 -8.63 -0.80
CA VAL A 50 3.39 -9.30 0.50
C VAL A 50 3.38 -10.80 0.24
N ASN A 51 4.52 -11.46 0.45
CA ASN A 51 4.72 -12.86 0.05
C ASN A 51 4.44 -13.81 1.22
N SER A 52 4.71 -13.38 2.46
CA SER A 52 4.43 -14.13 3.69
C SER A 52 4.42 -13.21 4.92
N ALA A 53 4.26 -13.79 6.12
CA ALA A 53 4.35 -13.06 7.39
C ALA A 53 5.68 -12.31 7.60
N THR A 54 6.75 -12.76 6.93
CA THR A 54 8.13 -12.27 7.10
C THR A 54 8.85 -11.98 5.79
N SER A 55 8.18 -12.12 4.63
CA SER A 55 8.77 -11.84 3.32
C SER A 55 7.86 -10.96 2.46
N MET A 56 8.44 -9.96 1.80
CA MET A 56 7.76 -9.12 0.83
C MET A 56 8.74 -8.66 -0.26
N THR A 57 8.19 -8.26 -1.40
CA THR A 57 8.94 -7.65 -2.49
C THR A 57 8.76 -6.14 -2.44
N VAL A 58 9.84 -5.40 -2.64
CA VAL A 58 9.87 -3.94 -2.55
C VAL A 58 10.49 -3.28 -3.78
N THR A 59 10.16 -2.03 -4.04
CA THR A 59 10.79 -1.20 -5.08
C THR A 59 11.08 0.21 -4.57
N PRO A 60 12.20 0.85 -4.92
CA PRO A 60 13.34 0.34 -5.71
C PRO A 60 14.15 -0.74 -4.98
N ALA A 61 15.20 -1.27 -5.61
CA ALA A 61 16.14 -2.17 -4.94
C ALA A 61 16.96 -1.42 -3.88
N ALA A 62 17.24 -2.07 -2.74
CA ALA A 62 18.03 -1.46 -1.67
C ALA A 62 19.48 -1.20 -2.10
N SER A 63 19.98 0.01 -1.81
CA SER A 63 21.35 0.41 -2.12
C SER A 63 21.85 1.44 -1.10
N PRO A 64 22.77 1.06 -0.19
CA PRO A 64 23.30 -0.29 0.02
C PRO A 64 22.25 -1.24 0.62
N ALA A 65 22.54 -2.55 0.59
CA ALA A 65 21.72 -3.56 1.26
C ALA A 65 21.60 -3.26 2.77
N LEU A 66 20.42 -3.58 3.33
CA LEU A 66 20.07 -3.28 4.72
C LEU A 66 20.00 -4.57 5.53
N SER A 67 20.43 -4.53 6.79
CA SER A 67 20.41 -5.69 7.68
C SER A 67 19.90 -5.32 9.07
N GLY A 68 18.76 -5.88 9.46
CA GLY A 68 18.23 -5.76 10.82
C GLY A 68 17.82 -4.35 11.25
N GLN A 69 17.51 -3.47 10.30
CA GLN A 69 17.16 -2.08 10.57
C GLN A 69 15.75 -1.96 11.14
N LYS A 70 15.51 -0.90 11.91
CA LYS A 70 14.15 -0.50 12.29
C LYS A 70 13.44 0.17 11.11
N TYR A 71 12.13 0.05 11.06
CA TYR A 71 11.34 0.56 9.95
C TYR A 71 9.92 0.94 10.38
N GLY A 72 9.22 1.68 9.52
CA GLY A 72 7.79 1.93 9.62
C GLY A 72 7.12 1.76 8.26
N ILE A 73 5.95 1.12 8.24
CA ILE A 73 5.08 1.03 7.07
C ILE A 73 3.91 1.98 7.29
N LEU A 74 3.66 2.86 6.32
CA LEU A 74 2.50 3.73 6.31
C LEU A 74 1.30 2.91 5.83
N VAL A 75 0.47 2.46 6.78
CA VAL A 75 -0.63 1.52 6.51
C VAL A 75 -1.99 2.19 6.29
N SER A 76 -2.01 3.51 6.08
CA SER A 76 -3.25 4.25 5.83
C SER A 76 -4.02 3.68 4.64
N ASP A 77 -5.35 3.73 4.73
CA ASP A 77 -6.19 3.27 3.65
C ASP A 77 -6.01 4.13 2.40
N ASN A 78 -5.64 3.46 1.30
CA ASN A 78 -5.20 4.08 0.05
C ASN A 78 -6.35 4.54 -0.86
N ILE A 79 -7.60 4.54 -0.39
CA ILE A 79 -8.63 5.31 -1.06
C ILE A 79 -8.39 6.75 -0.63
N SER A 80 -7.60 7.49 -1.43
CA SER A 80 -7.59 8.94 -1.31
C SER A 80 -9.03 9.42 -1.44
N VAL A 81 -9.42 10.41 -0.64
CA VAL A 81 -10.77 11.01 -0.71
C VAL A 81 -11.09 11.43 -2.14
N ASP A 82 -10.07 11.86 -2.89
CA ASP A 82 -10.17 12.21 -4.31
C ASP A 82 -10.47 10.99 -5.20
N GLY A 83 -9.84 9.84 -4.95
CA GLY A 83 -10.10 8.60 -5.69
C GLY A 83 -11.49 8.03 -5.42
N LEU A 84 -11.99 8.14 -4.18
CA LEU A 84 -13.38 7.81 -3.86
C LEU A 84 -14.35 8.79 -4.51
N ALA A 85 -14.08 10.09 -4.38
CA ALA A 85 -14.94 11.14 -4.91
C ALA A 85 -15.05 11.03 -6.44
N GLN A 86 -13.96 10.67 -7.12
CA GLN A 86 -13.98 10.45 -8.56
C GLN A 86 -14.78 9.19 -8.93
N ALA A 87 -14.60 8.07 -8.22
CA ALA A 87 -15.38 6.86 -8.45
C ALA A 87 -16.89 7.08 -8.19
N MET A 88 -17.24 7.81 -7.12
CA MET A 88 -18.62 8.19 -6.84
C MET A 88 -19.16 9.19 -7.86
N SER A 89 -18.35 10.14 -8.33
CA SER A 89 -18.76 11.12 -9.34
C SER A 89 -19.05 10.46 -10.69
N GLN A 90 -18.27 9.45 -11.08
CA GLN A 90 -18.54 8.64 -12.28
C GLN A 90 -19.85 7.86 -12.12
N LEU A 91 -20.05 7.21 -10.97
CA LEU A 91 -21.30 6.49 -10.68
C LEU A 91 -22.52 7.42 -10.74
N ILE A 92 -22.46 8.62 -10.15
CA ILE A 92 -23.56 9.60 -10.18
C ILE A 92 -23.86 10.04 -11.62
N LYS A 93 -22.83 10.28 -12.44
CA LYS A 93 -23.01 10.62 -13.86
C LYS A 93 -23.67 9.49 -14.65
N GLU A 94 -23.26 8.24 -14.42
CA GLU A 94 -23.89 7.07 -15.07
C GLU A 94 -25.37 6.92 -14.68
N TYR A 95 -25.73 7.19 -13.42
CA TYR A 95 -27.14 7.20 -13.01
C TYR A 95 -27.94 8.33 -13.68
N ASP A 96 -27.37 9.53 -13.81
CA ASP A 96 -28.01 10.69 -14.45
C ASP A 96 -28.24 10.45 -15.95
N GLU A 97 -27.23 9.93 -16.66
CA GLU A 97 -27.34 9.57 -18.08
C GLU A 97 -28.37 8.44 -18.31
N ASN A 98 -28.41 7.44 -17.45
CA ASN A 98 -29.37 6.34 -17.58
C ASN A 98 -30.80 6.83 -17.33
N ILE A 99 -31.04 7.67 -16.32
CA ILE A 99 -32.37 8.28 -16.07
C ILE A 99 -32.82 9.16 -17.25
N GLY A 100 -31.92 9.97 -17.82
CA GLY A 100 -32.22 10.77 -19.01
C GLY A 100 -32.62 9.93 -20.23
N ALA A 101 -32.07 8.72 -20.37
CA ALA A 101 -32.46 7.76 -21.41
C ALA A 101 -33.86 7.14 -21.18
N TRP A 102 -34.29 6.96 -19.94
CA TRP A 102 -35.64 6.49 -19.61
C TRP A 102 -36.70 7.58 -19.84
N GLU A 103 -36.38 8.86 -19.59
CA GLU A 103 -37.29 9.98 -19.85
C GLU A 103 -37.52 10.23 -21.35
N THR A 104 -36.50 10.02 -22.19
CA THR A 104 -36.65 10.11 -23.66
C THR A 104 -37.39 8.92 -24.26
N PHE A 105 -37.45 7.78 -23.58
CA PHE A 105 -38.26 6.63 -23.99
C PHE A 105 -39.76 6.76 -23.65
N ALA A 106 -40.10 7.62 -22.69
CA ALA A 106 -41.46 7.76 -22.15
C ALA A 106 -42.27 8.92 -22.77
N THR A 107 -41.73 9.63 -23.76
CA THR A 107 -42.41 10.71 -24.51
C THR A 107 -42.63 10.30 -25.96
#